data_AF-A0A7C9PME5-F1
#
_entry.id   AF-A0A7C9PME5-F1
#
_cell.length_a   1.000
_cell.length_b   1.000
_cell.length_c   1.000
_cell.angle_alpha   90.00
_cell.angle_beta   90.00
_cell.angle_gamma   90.00
#
_symmetry.space_group_name_H-M   'P 1'
#
loop_
_entity.id
_entity.type
_entity.pdbx_description
1 polymer ?
#
loop_
_entity_poly.entity_id
_entity_poly.type
_entity_poly.pdbx_seq_one_letter_code
_entity_poly.pdbx_strand_id
1 'polypeptide(L)'
;MTPTITTTAAPDQSEKAIQVINLMLSMDPEAQSQTLARIIAATIHDGPGSALERFAATGHLDPETMLQELGDVRVPLEREDWVDALGRYVLFTAGDRS
;
A
#
# COMPACT_ATOMS: atom_id res chain seq x y z
N MET A 1 53.06 -2.75 11.00
CA MET A 1 51.78 -3.40 11.35
C MET A 1 50.69 -2.38 11.11
N THR A 2 49.90 -2.55 10.05
CA THR A 2 48.88 -1.59 9.61
C THR A 2 47.52 -2.15 10.02
N PRO A 3 46.66 -1.40 10.73
CA PRO A 3 45.36 -1.92 11.11
C PRO A 3 44.46 -2.00 9.87
N THR A 4 44.03 -3.22 9.52
CA THR A 4 42.95 -3.45 8.57
C THR A 4 41.64 -3.07 9.25
N ILE A 5 41.06 -1.93 8.87
CA ILE A 5 39.70 -1.58 9.25
C ILE A 5 38.76 -2.41 8.38
N THR A 6 38.21 -3.48 8.95
CA THR A 6 37.08 -4.19 8.35
C THR A 6 35.85 -3.31 8.53
N THR A 7 35.60 -2.41 7.58
CA THR A 7 34.32 -1.74 7.46
C THR A 7 33.29 -2.78 7.02
N THR A 8 32.58 -3.35 7.98
CA THR A 8 31.31 -4.04 7.73
C THR A 8 30.34 -2.99 7.21
N ALA A 9 30.23 -2.86 5.89
CA ALA A 9 29.22 -2.03 5.26
C ALA A 9 27.85 -2.51 5.75
N ALA A 10 27.09 -1.64 6.40
CA ALA A 10 25.67 -1.87 6.63
C ALA A 10 25.01 -2.23 5.30
N PRO A 11 24.02 -3.15 5.26
CA PRO A 11 23.38 -3.54 4.00
C PRO A 11 22.88 -2.29 3.28
N ASP A 12 23.39 -2.09 2.06
CA ASP A 12 23.16 -0.89 1.26
C ASP A 12 21.66 -0.79 0.96
N GLN A 13 20.96 0.08 1.70
CA GLN A 13 19.53 0.28 1.54
C GLN A 13 19.19 0.81 0.15
N SER A 14 20.17 1.38 -0.57
CA SER A 14 20.03 1.85 -1.94
C SER A 14 19.85 0.68 -2.91
N GLU A 15 20.56 -0.44 -2.72
CA GLU A 15 20.37 -1.63 -3.55
C GLU A 15 18.96 -2.23 -3.39
N LYS A 16 18.45 -2.24 -2.15
CA LYS A 16 17.05 -2.64 -1.87
C LYS A 16 16.04 -1.69 -2.50
N ALA A 17 16.28 -0.38 -2.41
CA ALA A 17 15.42 0.63 -3.03
C ALA A 17 15.37 0.46 -4.56
N ILE A 18 16.52 0.20 -5.20
CA ILE A 18 16.60 -0.06 -6.65
C ILE A 18 15.80 -1.31 -7.04
N GLN A 19 15.89 -2.40 -6.26
CA GLN A 19 15.11 -3.61 -6.51
C GLN A 19 13.60 -3.37 -6.39
N VAL A 20 13.16 -2.62 -5.37
CA VAL A 20 11.74 -2.26 -5.19
C VAL A 20 11.25 -1.36 -6.32
N ILE A 21 12.06 -0.39 -6.76
CA ILE A 21 11.71 0.48 -7.89
C ILE A 21 11.60 -0.32 -9.18
N ASN A 22 12.57 -1.19 -9.47
CA ASN A 22 12.54 -2.03 -10.68
C ASN A 22 11.34 -2.99 -10.67
N LEU A 23 11.01 -3.57 -9.50
CA LEU A 23 9.84 -4.40 -9.33
C LEU A 23 8.55 -3.62 -9.60
N MET A 24 8.42 -2.40 -9.07
CA MET A 24 7.27 -1.54 -9.34
C MET A 24 7.18 -1.16 -10.82
N LEU A 25 8.30 -0.79 -11.47
CA LEU A 25 8.33 -0.43 -12.88
C LEU A 25 8.04 -1.61 -13.82
N SER A 26 8.29 -2.84 -13.40
CA SER A 26 8.00 -4.05 -14.18
C SER A 26 6.56 -4.55 -14.02
N MET A 27 5.79 -3.98 -13.09
CA MET A 27 4.37 -4.30 -12.93
C MET A 27 3.52 -3.56 -13.96
N ASP A 28 2.46 -4.19 -14.42
CA ASP A 28 1.41 -3.50 -15.17
C ASP A 28 0.75 -2.39 -14.34
N PRO A 29 0.20 -1.32 -14.97
CA PRO A 29 -0.35 -0.15 -14.27
C PRO A 29 -1.41 -0.49 -13.22
N GLU A 30 -2.19 -1.55 -13.45
CA GLU A 30 -3.21 -2.03 -12.53
C GLU A 30 -2.59 -2.66 -11.27
N ALA A 31 -1.57 -3.50 -11.44
CA ALA A 31 -0.84 -4.13 -10.34
C ALA A 31 -0.05 -3.11 -9.50
N GLN A 32 0.49 -2.06 -10.14
CA GLN A 32 1.08 -0.93 -9.42
C GLN A 32 0.04 -0.21 -8.56
N SER A 33 -1.12 0.10 -9.14
CA SER A 33 -2.22 0.78 -8.45
C SER A 33 -2.75 -0.05 -7.27
N GLN A 34 -2.90 -1.36 -7.46
CA GLN A 34 -3.29 -2.28 -6.39
C GLN A 34 -2.25 -2.33 -5.27
N THR A 35 -0.96 -2.38 -5.62
CA THR A 35 0.13 -2.40 -4.64
C THR A 35 0.15 -1.11 -3.81
N LEU A 36 -0.03 0.05 -4.46
CA LEU A 36 -0.15 1.33 -3.76
C LEU A 36 -1.38 1.38 -2.85
N ALA A 37 -2.54 0.92 -3.33
CA ALA A 37 -3.76 0.85 -2.53
C ALA A 37 -3.58 -0.02 -1.28
N ARG A 38 -2.86 -1.15 -1.40
CA ARG A 38 -2.55 -2.04 -0.27
C ARG A 38 -1.61 -1.40 0.74
N ILE A 39 -0.60 -0.65 0.27
CA ILE A 39 0.30 0.11 1.16
C ILE A 39 -0.49 1.16 1.93
N ILE A 40 -1.36 1.92 1.25
CA ILE A 40 -2.21 2.92 1.90
C ILE A 40 -3.10 2.25 2.95
N ALA A 41 -3.80 1.17 2.61
CA ALA A 41 -4.62 0.42 3.56
C ALA A 41 -3.83 -0.09 4.77
N ALA A 42 -2.59 -0.56 4.56
CA ALA A 42 -1.68 -0.99 5.63
C ALA A 42 -1.28 0.16 6.58
N THR A 43 -1.32 1.40 6.12
CA THR A 43 -0.96 2.56 6.94
C THR A 43 -2.14 3.14 7.73
N ILE A 44 -3.38 2.90 7.30
CA ILE A 44 -4.56 3.57 7.84
C ILE A 44 -5.54 2.63 8.55
N HIS A 45 -5.33 1.32 8.49
CA HIS A 45 -6.26 0.38 9.10
C HIS A 45 -6.34 0.58 10.62
N ASP A 46 -7.55 0.54 11.18
CA ASP A 46 -7.83 0.83 12.60
C ASP A 46 -7.55 -0.37 13.53
N GLY A 47 -6.54 -1.18 13.18
CA GLY A 47 -6.14 -2.38 13.93
C GLY A 47 -6.58 -3.71 13.31
N PRO A 48 -6.40 -4.81 14.06
CA PRO A 48 -6.53 -6.17 13.55
C PRO A 48 -7.99 -6.60 13.34
N GLY A 49 -8.23 -7.32 12.24
CA GLY A 49 -9.54 -7.81 11.82
C GLY A 49 -10.28 -6.90 10.84
N SER A 50 -9.77 -5.70 10.56
CA SER A 50 -10.38 -4.76 9.61
C SER A 50 -10.30 -5.24 8.16
N ALA A 51 -11.24 -4.81 7.32
CA ALA A 51 -11.22 -5.06 5.88
C ALA A 51 -10.01 -4.39 5.21
N LEU A 52 -9.58 -3.23 5.71
CA LEU A 52 -8.34 -2.58 5.29
C LEU A 52 -7.08 -3.39 5.62
N GLU A 53 -6.99 -3.99 6.82
CA GLU A 53 -5.90 -4.91 7.18
C GLU A 53 -5.89 -6.14 6.28
N ARG A 54 -7.06 -6.78 6.11
CA ARG A 54 -7.19 -7.95 5.24
C ARG A 54 -6.80 -7.65 3.80
N PHE A 55 -7.20 -6.51 3.27
CA PHE A 55 -6.81 -6.07 1.94
C PHE A 55 -5.31 -5.79 1.84
N ALA A 56 -4.73 -5.10 2.82
CA ALA A 56 -3.28 -4.89 2.89
C ALA A 56 -2.50 -6.22 2.86
N ALA A 57 -2.91 -7.18 3.70
CA ALA A 57 -2.24 -8.46 3.84
C ALA A 57 -2.44 -9.41 2.65
N THR A 58 -3.67 -9.53 2.16
CA THR A 58 -4.06 -10.59 1.20
C THR A 58 -4.30 -10.08 -0.22
N GLY A 59 -4.50 -8.77 -0.40
CA GLY A 59 -4.97 -8.18 -1.66
C GLY A 59 -6.44 -8.47 -1.97
N HIS A 60 -7.15 -9.19 -1.10
CA HIS A 60 -8.57 -9.47 -1.26
C HIS A 60 -9.40 -8.24 -0.91
N LEU A 61 -10.16 -7.75 -1.88
CA LEU A 61 -11.02 -6.58 -1.73
C LEU A 61 -12.45 -7.01 -1.38
N ASP A 62 -12.92 -6.60 -0.20
CA ASP A 62 -14.32 -6.66 0.22
C ASP A 62 -14.90 -5.23 0.15
N PRO A 63 -15.52 -4.86 -0.99
CA PRO A 63 -15.84 -3.46 -1.27
C PRO A 63 -16.89 -2.89 -0.31
N GLU A 64 -17.87 -3.68 0.11
CA GLU A 64 -18.92 -3.21 1.02
C GLU A 64 -18.35 -2.91 2.41
N THR A 65 -17.58 -3.84 2.98
CA THR A 65 -16.99 -3.66 4.32
C THR A 65 -15.91 -2.57 4.29
N MET A 66 -15.11 -2.50 3.22
CA MET A 66 -14.06 -1.48 3.10
C MET A 66 -14.63 -0.07 2.94
N LEU A 67 -15.72 0.11 2.18
CA LEU A 67 -16.38 1.41 2.06
C LEU A 67 -17.00 1.85 3.39
N GLN A 68 -17.54 0.92 4.18
CA GLN A 68 -18.02 1.22 5.53
C GLN A 68 -16.88 1.64 6.47
N GLU A 69 -15.75 0.94 6.45
CA GLU A 69 -14.57 1.32 7.25
C GLU A 69 -14.00 2.67 6.80
N LEU A 70 -13.88 2.92 5.50
CA LEU A 70 -13.40 4.20 4.96
C LEU A 70 -14.31 5.37 5.36
N GLY A 71 -15.62 5.15 5.47
CA GLY A 71 -16.55 6.16 5.96
C GLY A 71 -16.38 6.50 7.44
N ASP A 72 -15.81 5.60 8.23
CA ASP A 72 -15.53 5.80 9.66
C ASP A 72 -14.14 6.43 9.91
N VAL A 73 -13.22 6.33 8.94
CA VAL A 73 -11.90 6.97 9.02
C VAL A 73 -12.05 8.49 9.06
N ARG A 74 -11.87 9.08 10.26
CA ARG A 74 -11.81 10.53 10.43
C ARG A 74 -10.47 11.09 9.96
N VAL A 75 -10.38 11.43 8.68
CA VAL A 75 -9.25 12.18 8.13
C VAL A 75 -9.52 13.68 8.26
N PRO A 76 -8.53 14.52 8.64
CA PRO A 76 -8.66 15.97 8.52
C PRO A 76 -8.98 16.34 7.07
N LEU A 77 -10.02 17.16 6.84
CA LEU A 77 -10.55 17.54 5.51
C LEU A 77 -9.47 18.00 4.51
N GLU A 78 -8.35 18.53 4.99
CA GLU A 78 -7.22 18.99 4.18
C GLU A 78 -6.44 17.85 3.48
N ARG A 79 -6.79 16.57 3.75
CA ARG A 79 -6.13 15.39 3.16
C ARG A 79 -7.13 14.37 2.61
N GLU A 80 -8.32 14.76 2.17
CA GLU A 80 -9.33 13.80 1.66
C GLU A 80 -9.06 13.25 0.24
N ASP A 81 -8.19 13.89 -0.55
CA ASP A 81 -7.95 13.51 -1.95
C ASP A 81 -7.54 12.04 -2.12
N TRP A 82 -6.77 11.49 -1.18
CA TRP A 82 -6.35 10.08 -1.23
C TRP A 82 -7.46 9.12 -0.78
N VAL A 83 -8.36 9.54 0.11
CA VAL A 83 -9.54 8.76 0.53
C VAL A 83 -10.50 8.63 -0.65
N ASP A 84 -10.76 9.73 -1.35
CA ASP A 84 -11.60 9.75 -2.54
C ASP A 84 -10.98 8.94 -3.70
N ALA A 85 -9.66 9.05 -3.90
CA ALA A 85 -8.95 8.23 -4.88
C ALA A 85 -9.04 6.72 -4.57
N LEU A 86 -8.90 6.34 -3.30
CA LEU A 86 -9.05 4.95 -2.86
C LEU A 86 -10.50 4.47 -3.02
N GLY A 87 -11.48 5.27 -2.61
CA GLY A 87 -12.90 4.98 -2.80
C GLY A 87 -13.27 4.77 -4.27
N ARG A 88 -12.74 5.61 -5.17
CA ARG A 88 -12.91 5.46 -6.62
C ARG A 88 -12.30 4.15 -7.15
N TYR A 89 -11.12 3.76 -6.66
CA TYR A 89 -10.52 2.47 -7.03
C TYR A 89 -11.37 1.27 -6.60
N VAL A 90 -11.90 1.31 -5.37
CA VAL A 90 -12.79 0.25 -4.84
C VAL A 90 -14.08 0.15 -5.67
N LEU A 91 -14.70 1.29 -6.02
CA LEU A 91 -15.90 1.33 -6.86
C LEU A 91 -15.64 0.82 -8.28
N PHE A 92 -14.51 1.21 -8.88
CA PHE A 92 -14.14 0.79 -10.25
C PHE A 92 -13.89 -0.73 -10.32
N THR A 93 -13.15 -1.28 -9.35
CA THR A 93 -12.86 -2.72 -9.27
C THR A 93 -14.07 -3.57 -8.87
N ALA A 94 -15.01 -3.02 -8.10
CA ALA A 94 -16.28 -3.68 -7.81
C ALA A 94 -17.23 -3.70 -9.02
N GLY A 95 -17.21 -2.65 -9.84
CA GLY A 95 -18.03 -2.53 -11.05
C GLY A 95 -17.61 -3.42 -12.21
N ASP A 96 -16.32 -3.76 -12.32
CA ASP A 96 -15.77 -4.63 -13.37
C ASP A 96 -16.18 -6.11 -13.23
N ARG A 97 -16.81 -6.48 -12.10
CA ARG A 97 -17.24 -7.85 -11.79
C ARG A 97 -18.71 -8.16 -12.15
N SER A 98 -19.29 -7.43 -13.11
CA SER A 98 -20.68 -7.63 -13.62
C SER A 98 -20.73 -8.33 -14.97
#